data_AF-A0AAE9DAQ1-F1
#
_entry.id   AF-A0AAE9DAQ1-F1
#
_cell.length_a   1.000
_cell.length_b   1.000
_cell.length_c   1.000
_cell.angle_alpha   90.00
_cell.angle_beta   90.00
_cell.angle_gamma   90.00
#
_symmetry.space_group_name_H-M   'P 1'
#
loop_
_entity.id
_entity.type
_entity.pdbx_description
1 polymer ?
#
loop_
_entity_poly.entity_id
_entity_poly.type
_entity_poly.pdbx_seq_one_letter_code
_entity_poly.pdbx_strand_id
1 'polypeptide(L)'
;MAVLQAKVDEVTDEYRQLEKERKQTEAELARHNLGKKISSSNGLPIPKLPTAPSRIDRMVVDFFREHARISTLLAKMEQLTGMLMPMAAHQTLAELLQAISSLYHSRVHERALILQQLRGEAIHYDEEKEAGVLVEILCLVQQAATRVRAANWYCLMTTLGPLDSTQRMQMDQIVASDYTIPPPPIRPRPVH
;
A
#
# COMPACT_ATOMS: atom_id res chain seq x y z
N MET A 1 13.64 18.73 9.96
CA MET A 1 13.43 17.51 10.80
C MET A 1 12.01 17.27 11.28
N ALA A 2 11.32 18.22 11.95
CA ALA A 2 9.95 17.99 12.45
C ALA A 2 8.93 17.61 11.36
N VAL A 3 9.05 18.22 10.17
CA VAL A 3 8.19 17.92 9.00
C VAL A 3 8.34 16.48 8.52
N LEU A 4 9.57 15.99 8.37
CA LEU A 4 9.83 14.60 7.96
C LEU A 4 9.26 13.62 8.97
N GLN A 5 9.46 13.87 10.26
CA GLN A 5 8.93 13.01 11.32
C GLN A 5 7.40 12.95 11.28
N ALA A 6 6.71 14.10 11.19
CA ALA A 6 5.26 14.16 11.06
C ALA A 6 4.77 13.42 9.81
N LYS A 7 5.47 13.56 8.67
CA LYS A 7 5.13 12.83 7.46
C LYS A 7 5.28 11.32 7.61
N VAL A 8 6.35 10.87 8.27
CA VAL A 8 6.54 9.44 8.57
C VAL A 8 5.42 8.92 9.49
N ASP A 9 4.95 9.72 10.44
CA ASP A 9 3.79 9.38 11.27
C ASP A 9 2.51 9.19 10.44
N GLU A 10 2.17 10.14 9.57
CA GLU A 10 1.02 10.04 8.66
C GLU A 10 1.08 8.80 7.76
N VAL A 11 2.23 8.54 7.13
CA VAL A 11 2.39 7.38 6.24
C VAL A 11 2.37 6.07 7.00
N THR A 12 2.84 6.05 8.25
CA THR A 12 2.72 4.87 9.12
C THR A 12 1.25 4.57 9.42
N ASP A 13 0.44 5.59 9.66
CA ASP A 13 -0.99 5.40 9.90
C ASP A 13 -1.74 4.98 8.62
N GLU A 14 -1.35 5.52 7.46
CA GLU A 14 -1.87 5.08 6.17
C GLU A 14 -1.57 3.59 5.93
N TYR A 15 -0.34 3.13 6.22
CA TYR A 15 0.02 1.71 6.17
C TYR A 15 -0.86 0.86 7.08
N ARG A 16 -1.14 1.32 8.32
CA ARG A 16 -1.98 0.58 9.26
C ARG A 16 -3.42 0.43 8.75
N GLN A 17 -3.96 1.45 8.10
CA GLN A 17 -5.28 1.35 7.47
C GLN A 17 -5.27 0.39 6.29
N LEU A 18 -4.26 0.47 5.42
CA LEU A 18 -4.07 -0.45 4.31
C LEU A 18 -4.03 -1.91 4.78
N GLU A 19 -3.21 -2.20 5.80
CA GLU A 19 -3.10 -3.54 6.37
C GLU A 19 -4.44 -4.01 6.95
N LYS A 20 -5.08 -3.15 7.77
CA LYS A 20 -6.38 -3.45 8.40
C LYS A 20 -7.45 -3.78 7.37
N GLU A 21 -7.59 -2.95 6.35
CA GLU A 21 -8.62 -3.12 5.31
C GLU A 21 -8.33 -4.34 4.45
N ARG A 22 -7.06 -4.65 4.16
CA ARG A 22 -6.69 -5.92 3.53
C ARG A 22 -7.10 -7.10 4.41
N LYS A 23 -6.85 -7.07 5.73
CA LYS A 23 -7.27 -8.15 6.66
C LYS A 23 -8.78 -8.34 6.64
N GLN A 24 -9.53 -7.24 6.66
CA GLN A 24 -11.00 -7.26 6.57
C GLN A 24 -11.50 -7.82 5.24
N THR A 25 -10.82 -7.48 4.13
CA THR A 25 -11.11 -8.01 2.80
C THR A 25 -10.96 -9.53 2.77
N GLU A 26 -9.85 -10.06 3.29
CA GLU A 26 -9.66 -11.52 3.40
C GLU A 26 -10.73 -12.20 4.24
N ALA A 27 -11.07 -11.61 5.40
CA ALA A 27 -12.08 -12.17 6.30
C ALA A 27 -13.46 -12.24 5.63
N GLU A 28 -13.86 -11.17 4.93
CA GLU A 28 -15.13 -11.16 4.20
C GLU A 28 -15.13 -12.15 3.04
N LEU A 29 -14.07 -12.22 2.25
CA LEU A 29 -13.99 -13.21 1.18
C LEU A 29 -14.03 -14.65 1.71
N ALA A 30 -13.35 -14.94 2.83
CA ALA A 30 -13.33 -16.27 3.42
C ALA A 30 -14.72 -16.69 3.95
N ARG A 31 -15.47 -15.73 4.50
CA ARG A 31 -16.82 -15.94 5.02
C ARG A 31 -17.83 -16.25 3.90
N HIS A 32 -17.65 -15.65 2.72
CA HIS A 32 -18.51 -15.85 1.56
C HIS A 32 -18.08 -17.01 0.64
N ASN A 33 -16.85 -17.50 0.74
CA ASN A 33 -16.30 -18.53 -0.15
C ASN A 33 -15.83 -19.77 0.64
N LEU A 34 -16.68 -20.25 1.55
CA LEU A 34 -16.43 -21.38 2.46
C LEU A 34 -15.82 -22.56 1.69
N GLY A 35 -14.62 -23.00 2.10
CA GLY A 35 -13.89 -24.14 1.52
C GLY A 35 -12.70 -23.78 0.62
N LYS A 36 -12.55 -22.52 0.16
CA LYS A 36 -11.37 -22.08 -0.61
C LYS A 36 -10.33 -21.41 0.30
N LYS A 37 -9.07 -21.85 0.26
CA LYS A 37 -7.98 -21.24 1.05
C LYS A 37 -7.59 -19.86 0.51
N ILE A 38 -8.04 -18.81 1.18
CA ILE A 38 -7.64 -17.43 0.90
C ILE A 38 -6.43 -17.06 1.78
N SER A 39 -5.23 -17.49 1.37
CA SER A 39 -3.95 -16.96 1.87
C SER A 39 -3.32 -15.96 0.89
N SER A 40 -3.06 -14.72 1.29
CA SER A 40 -2.29 -13.75 0.51
C SER A 40 -0.77 -13.89 0.65
N SER A 41 -0.28 -14.97 1.26
CA SER A 41 1.17 -15.16 1.47
C SER A 41 1.87 -15.37 0.13
N ASN A 42 2.85 -14.54 -0.18
CA ASN A 42 3.73 -14.71 -1.32
C ASN A 42 5.21 -14.58 -0.92
N GLY A 43 6.06 -15.24 -1.69
CA GLY A 43 7.51 -15.31 -1.48
C GLY A 43 8.29 -14.30 -2.30
N LEU A 44 7.71 -13.12 -2.62
CA LEU A 44 8.44 -12.10 -3.38
C LEU A 44 9.71 -11.70 -2.60
N PRO A 45 10.85 -11.48 -3.28
CA PRO A 45 12.09 -11.08 -2.62
C PRO A 45 11.89 -9.71 -1.96
N ILE A 46 11.93 -9.70 -0.62
CA ILE A 46 11.81 -8.49 0.18
C ILE A 46 13.21 -7.92 0.44
N PRO A 47 13.42 -6.60 0.29
CA PRO A 47 14.70 -5.98 0.64
C PRO A 47 15.11 -6.29 2.07
N LYS A 48 16.39 -6.62 2.27
CA LYS A 48 16.93 -6.87 3.61
C LYS A 48 17.08 -5.55 4.36
N LEU A 49 16.73 -5.56 5.65
CA LEU A 49 16.98 -4.42 6.52
C LEU A 49 18.49 -4.21 6.71
N PRO A 50 18.97 -2.95 6.70
CA PRO A 50 20.35 -2.64 7.01
C PRO A 50 20.64 -2.83 8.51
N THR A 51 21.93 -2.85 8.88
CA THR A 51 22.36 -2.78 10.28
C THR A 51 21.83 -1.48 10.90
N ALA A 52 21.19 -1.60 12.08
CA ALA A 52 20.47 -0.52 12.75
C ALA A 52 19.43 0.17 11.84
N PRO A 53 18.29 -0.48 11.57
CA PRO A 53 17.26 0.06 10.69
C PRO A 53 16.47 1.19 11.37
N SER A 54 16.29 2.30 10.62
CA SER A 54 15.40 3.39 10.99
C SER A 54 13.93 3.01 10.81
N ARG A 55 13.03 3.92 11.20
CA ARG A 55 11.60 3.74 10.98
C ARG A 55 11.24 3.70 9.49
N ILE A 56 11.88 4.53 8.66
CA ILE A 56 11.68 4.52 7.21
C ILE A 56 12.16 3.18 6.62
N ASP A 57 13.32 2.67 7.09
CA ASP A 57 13.85 1.38 6.62
C ASP A 57 12.84 0.23 6.88
N ARG A 58 12.20 0.21 8.05
CA ARG A 58 11.16 -0.79 8.40
C ARG A 58 9.89 -0.60 7.58
N MET A 59 9.44 0.65 7.44
CA MET A 59 8.24 1.01 6.69
C MET A 59 8.32 0.56 5.23
N VAL A 60 9.46 0.78 4.56
CA VAL A 60 9.69 0.31 3.18
C VAL A 60 9.48 -1.20 3.08
N VAL A 61 10.09 -1.97 3.99
CA VAL A 61 9.96 -3.43 4.02
C VAL A 61 8.52 -3.88 4.27
N ASP A 62 7.82 -3.21 5.17
CA ASP A 62 6.43 -3.52 5.50
C ASP A 62 5.49 -3.21 4.32
N PHE A 63 5.70 -2.09 3.62
CA PHE A 63 4.97 -1.78 2.39
C PHE A 63 5.23 -2.78 1.26
N PHE A 64 6.48 -3.23 1.05
CA PHE A 64 6.76 -4.28 0.06
C PHE A 64 5.99 -5.57 0.37
N ARG A 65 5.96 -5.98 1.64
CA ARG A 65 5.17 -7.15 2.07
C ARG A 65 3.69 -6.96 1.82
N GLU A 66 3.16 -5.79 2.14
CA GLU A 66 1.73 -5.53 2.02
C GLU A 66 1.27 -5.40 0.58
N HIS A 67 2.03 -4.71 -0.27
CA HIS A 67 1.83 -4.70 -1.73
C HIS A 67 1.75 -6.14 -2.27
N ALA A 68 2.68 -6.99 -1.85
CA ALA A 68 2.75 -8.37 -2.27
C ALA A 68 1.49 -9.16 -1.83
N ARG A 69 1.03 -8.96 -0.59
CA ARG A 69 -0.22 -9.59 -0.11
C ARG A 69 -1.44 -9.12 -0.89
N ILE A 70 -1.58 -7.82 -1.12
CA ILE A 70 -2.74 -7.28 -1.86
C ILE A 70 -2.72 -7.73 -3.32
N SER A 71 -1.55 -7.78 -3.97
CA SER A 71 -1.42 -8.32 -5.33
C SER A 71 -1.93 -9.76 -5.41
N THR A 72 -1.58 -10.59 -4.41
CA THR A 72 -2.07 -11.97 -4.32
C THR A 72 -3.58 -12.01 -4.05
N LEU A 73 -4.09 -11.11 -3.22
CA LEU A 73 -5.51 -11.01 -2.89
C LEU A 73 -6.34 -10.60 -4.12
N LEU A 74 -5.83 -9.67 -4.94
CA LEU A 74 -6.46 -9.26 -6.20
C LEU A 74 -6.57 -10.45 -7.17
N ALA A 75 -5.48 -11.19 -7.38
CA ALA A 75 -5.48 -12.39 -8.21
C ALA A 75 -6.47 -13.46 -7.68
N LYS A 76 -6.62 -13.57 -6.36
CA LYS A 76 -7.63 -14.46 -5.76
C LYS A 76 -9.05 -14.00 -6.02
N MET A 77 -9.33 -12.71 -5.94
CA MET A 77 -10.63 -12.16 -6.29
C MET A 77 -10.97 -12.47 -7.75
N GLU A 78 -10.00 -12.33 -8.68
CA GLU A 78 -10.16 -12.71 -10.09
C GLU A 78 -10.47 -14.20 -10.27
N GLN A 79 -9.77 -15.07 -9.53
CA GLN A 79 -10.04 -16.52 -9.55
C GLN A 79 -11.41 -16.88 -9.00
N LEU A 80 -11.90 -16.16 -7.98
CA LEU A 80 -13.21 -16.39 -7.38
C LEU A 80 -14.35 -15.97 -8.31
N THR A 81 -14.20 -14.84 -9.01
CA THR A 81 -15.20 -14.32 -9.95
C THR A 81 -15.12 -14.96 -11.34
N GLY A 82 -13.97 -15.55 -11.71
CA GLY A 82 -13.71 -16.03 -13.06
C GLY A 82 -13.52 -14.89 -14.08
N MET A 83 -13.25 -13.66 -13.61
CA MET A 83 -13.13 -12.46 -14.42
C MET A 83 -11.91 -11.65 -14.00
N LEU A 84 -11.31 -10.91 -14.94
CA LEU A 84 -10.26 -9.95 -14.61
C LEU A 84 -10.85 -8.75 -13.87
N MET A 85 -10.12 -8.28 -12.86
CA MET A 85 -10.48 -7.07 -12.13
C MET A 85 -10.17 -5.83 -12.99
N PRO A 86 -10.77 -4.66 -12.70
CA PRO A 86 -10.54 -3.46 -13.47
C PRO A 86 -9.05 -3.13 -13.60
N MET A 87 -8.63 -2.68 -14.78
CA MET A 87 -7.23 -2.30 -15.05
C MET A 87 -6.69 -1.28 -14.05
N ALA A 88 -7.55 -0.37 -13.58
CA ALA A 88 -7.19 0.61 -12.55
C ALA A 88 -6.71 -0.05 -11.24
N ALA A 89 -7.26 -1.20 -10.83
CA ALA A 89 -6.82 -1.90 -9.63
C ALA A 89 -5.38 -2.42 -9.78
N HIS A 90 -5.04 -2.95 -10.95
CA HIS A 90 -3.67 -3.37 -11.26
C HIS A 90 -2.71 -2.18 -11.36
N GLN A 91 -3.16 -1.08 -11.97
CA GLN A 91 -2.36 0.13 -12.13
C GLN A 91 -2.02 0.78 -10.78
N THR A 92 -2.99 0.92 -9.87
CA THR A 92 -2.74 1.48 -8.53
C THR A 92 -1.74 0.66 -7.73
N LEU A 93 -1.74 -0.68 -7.87
CA LEU A 93 -0.71 -1.53 -7.27
C LEU A 93 0.69 -1.26 -7.86
N ALA A 94 0.78 -1.13 -9.19
CA ALA A 94 2.03 -0.80 -9.85
C ALA A 94 2.57 0.58 -9.42
N GLU A 95 1.69 1.58 -9.31
CA GLU A 95 2.01 2.92 -8.80
C GLU A 95 2.55 2.86 -7.35
N LEU A 96 1.90 2.07 -6.49
CA LEU A 96 2.36 1.86 -5.11
C LEU A 96 3.75 1.22 -5.09
N LEU A 97 3.98 0.16 -5.88
CA LEU A 97 5.28 -0.50 -5.97
C LEU A 97 6.38 0.47 -6.44
N GLN A 98 6.07 1.31 -7.44
CA GLN A 98 6.99 2.32 -7.94
C GLN A 98 7.34 3.34 -6.85
N ALA A 99 6.33 3.87 -6.12
CA ALA A 99 6.54 4.83 -5.05
C ALA A 99 7.38 4.25 -3.89
N ILE A 100 7.10 3.00 -3.48
CA ILE A 100 7.88 2.31 -2.44
C ILE A 100 9.32 2.07 -2.91
N SER A 101 9.52 1.73 -4.19
CA SER A 101 10.85 1.53 -4.77
C SER A 101 11.65 2.82 -4.80
N SER A 102 11.03 3.95 -5.16
CA SER A 102 11.65 5.28 -5.07
C SER A 102 12.05 5.62 -3.64
N LEU A 103 11.19 5.31 -2.65
CA LEU A 103 11.51 5.53 -1.23
C LEU A 103 12.70 4.68 -0.79
N TYR A 104 12.72 3.41 -1.20
CA TYR A 104 13.84 2.51 -0.93
C TYR A 104 15.16 3.05 -1.50
N HIS A 105 15.17 3.43 -2.79
CA HIS A 105 16.38 3.93 -3.44
C HIS A 105 16.87 5.24 -2.84
N SER A 106 15.96 6.18 -2.58
CA SER A 106 16.30 7.45 -1.92
C SER A 106 16.88 7.21 -0.53
N ARG A 107 16.28 6.31 0.26
CA ARG A 107 16.77 5.96 1.58
C ARG A 107 18.14 5.26 1.56
N VAL A 108 18.38 4.38 0.59
CA VAL A 108 19.70 3.75 0.40
C VAL A 108 20.76 4.80 0.02
N HIS A 109 20.39 5.74 -0.85
CA HIS A 109 21.27 6.84 -1.26
C HIS A 109 21.64 7.76 -0.08
N GLU A 110 20.65 8.24 0.66
CA GLU A 110 20.85 9.08 1.85
C GLU A 110 21.78 8.39 2.87
N ARG A 111 21.58 7.10 3.14
CA ARG A 111 22.45 6.32 4.02
C ARG A 111 23.89 6.23 3.50
N ALA A 112 24.07 6.09 2.19
CA ALA A 112 25.40 6.06 1.59
C ALA A 112 26.13 7.40 1.78
N LEU A 113 25.43 8.53 1.57
CA LEU A 113 25.97 9.87 1.82
C LEU A 113 26.37 10.04 3.29
N ILE A 114 25.51 9.66 4.24
CA ILE A 114 25.85 9.75 5.67
C ILE A 114 27.11 8.94 5.99
N LEU A 115 27.23 7.71 5.46
CA LEU A 115 28.39 6.85 5.72
C LEU A 115 29.69 7.40 5.11
N GLN A 116 29.63 7.97 3.91
CA GLN A 116 30.78 8.60 3.27
C GLN A 116 31.27 9.82 4.07
N GLN A 117 30.34 10.63 4.60
CA GLN A 117 30.69 11.78 5.43
C GLN A 117 31.33 11.33 6.74
N LEU A 118 30.79 10.29 7.38
CA LEU A 118 31.36 9.71 8.60
C LEU A 118 32.76 9.10 8.39
N ARG A 119 33.12 8.73 7.15
CA ARG A 119 34.46 8.27 6.78
C ARG A 119 35.45 9.41 6.49
N GLY A 120 34.99 10.67 6.49
CA GLY A 120 35.81 11.83 6.16
C GLY A 120 36.03 12.03 4.67
N GLU A 121 35.21 11.42 3.81
CA GLU A 121 35.22 11.72 2.37
C GLU A 121 34.79 13.18 2.15
N ALA A 122 35.33 13.84 1.11
CA ALA A 122 35.05 15.24 0.79
C ALA A 122 33.65 15.43 0.16
N ILE A 123 32.62 15.03 0.89
CA ILE A 123 31.21 15.18 0.53
C ILE A 123 30.50 16.07 1.55
N HIS A 124 29.43 16.73 1.11
CA HIS A 124 28.58 17.55 1.97
C HIS A 124 27.18 16.92 2.03
N TYR A 125 26.86 16.27 3.14
CA TYR A 125 25.50 15.80 3.41
C TYR A 125 24.63 17.00 3.82
N ASP A 126 23.64 17.31 2.98
CA ASP A 126 22.65 18.35 3.23
C ASP A 126 21.39 17.72 3.82
N GLU A 127 21.28 17.74 5.15
CA GLU A 127 20.17 17.13 5.88
C GLU A 127 18.80 17.71 5.49
N GLU A 128 18.72 19.01 5.20
CA GLU A 128 17.46 19.67 4.88
C GLU A 128 16.97 19.25 3.48
N LYS A 129 17.89 19.24 2.51
CA LYS A 129 17.60 18.78 1.16
C LYS A 129 17.18 17.31 1.13
N GLU A 130 17.94 16.42 1.78
CA GLU A 130 17.64 14.98 1.79
C GLU A 130 16.31 14.71 2.51
N ALA A 131 16.03 15.43 3.61
CA ALA A 131 14.73 15.35 4.28
C ALA A 131 13.57 15.82 3.39
N GLY A 132 13.76 16.88 2.59
CA GLY A 132 12.78 17.36 1.62
C GLY A 132 12.42 16.31 0.57
N VAL A 133 13.44 15.67 -0.03
CA VAL A 133 13.26 14.58 -1.00
C VAL A 133 12.48 13.42 -0.39
N LEU A 134 12.80 13.02 0.84
CA LEU A 134 12.06 11.95 1.52
C LEU A 134 10.59 12.33 1.78
N VAL A 135 10.30 13.57 2.17
CA VAL A 135 8.92 14.04 2.38
C VAL A 135 8.11 13.95 1.09
N GLU A 136 8.67 14.40 -0.03
CA GLU A 136 8.00 14.33 -1.34
C GLU A 136 7.66 12.89 -1.73
N ILE A 137 8.62 11.98 -1.59
CA ILE A 137 8.39 10.57 -1.91
C ILE A 137 7.37 9.94 -0.95
N LEU A 138 7.39 10.30 0.34
CA LEU A 138 6.40 9.84 1.31
C LEU A 138 4.98 10.31 0.97
N CYS A 139 4.81 11.51 0.43
CA CYS A 139 3.52 11.96 -0.10
C CYS A 139 3.05 11.07 -1.26
N LEU A 140 3.94 10.69 -2.18
CA LEU A 140 3.60 9.77 -3.28
C LEU A 140 3.21 8.38 -2.76
N VAL A 141 3.94 7.84 -1.79
CA VAL A 141 3.62 6.55 -1.15
C VAL A 141 2.24 6.61 -0.49
N GLN A 142 1.92 7.70 0.22
CA GLN A 142 0.62 7.87 0.87
C GLN A 142 -0.52 7.89 -0.16
N GLN A 143 -0.39 8.70 -1.21
CA GLN A 143 -1.39 8.83 -2.26
C GLN A 143 -1.62 7.50 -2.99
N ALA A 144 -0.54 6.79 -3.33
CA ALA A 144 -0.63 5.48 -3.96
C ALA A 144 -1.27 4.44 -3.02
N ALA A 145 -0.95 4.47 -1.72
CA ALA A 145 -1.57 3.59 -0.74
C ALA A 145 -3.08 3.84 -0.61
N THR A 146 -3.52 5.10 -0.56
CA THR A 146 -4.96 5.45 -0.55
C THR A 146 -5.67 4.93 -1.80
N ARG A 147 -5.04 5.05 -2.98
CA ARG A 147 -5.58 4.52 -4.24
C ARG A 147 -5.72 3.00 -4.21
N VAL A 148 -4.72 2.29 -3.70
CA VAL A 148 -4.78 0.82 -3.54
C VAL A 148 -5.88 0.42 -2.55
N ARG A 149 -6.07 1.15 -1.45
CA ARG A 149 -7.16 0.91 -0.49
C ARG A 149 -8.53 1.02 -1.15
N ALA A 150 -8.75 2.10 -1.90
CA ALA A 150 -9.98 2.34 -2.65
C ALA A 150 -10.23 1.26 -3.72
N ALA A 151 -9.19 0.92 -4.49
CA ALA A 151 -9.27 -0.10 -5.52
C ALA A 151 -9.54 -1.50 -4.95
N ASN A 152 -8.88 -1.85 -3.84
CA ASN A 152 -9.09 -3.13 -3.16
C ASN A 152 -10.54 -3.23 -2.62
N TRP A 153 -11.08 -2.15 -2.04
CA TRP A 153 -12.48 -2.12 -1.63
C TRP A 153 -13.42 -2.30 -2.81
N TYR A 154 -13.20 -1.58 -3.92
CA TYR A 154 -13.99 -1.72 -5.15
C TYR A 154 -13.99 -3.18 -5.66
N CYS A 155 -12.83 -3.82 -5.69
CA CYS A 155 -12.68 -5.22 -6.11
C CYS A 155 -13.42 -6.17 -5.16
N LEU A 156 -13.36 -5.94 -3.85
CA LEU A 156 -14.11 -6.70 -2.87
C LEU A 156 -15.62 -6.60 -3.11
N MET A 157 -16.15 -5.38 -3.28
CA MET A 157 -17.59 -5.18 -3.50
C MET A 157 -18.04 -5.88 -4.80
N THR A 158 -17.23 -5.81 -5.85
CA THR A 158 -17.47 -6.52 -7.12
C THR A 158 -17.47 -8.04 -6.91
N THR A 159 -16.54 -8.55 -6.10
CA THR A 159 -16.39 -9.99 -5.85
C THR A 159 -17.52 -10.57 -5.00
N LEU A 160 -18.03 -9.82 -4.02
CA LEU A 160 -19.12 -10.27 -3.14
C LEU A 160 -20.50 -10.27 -3.81
N GLY A 161 -20.61 -9.71 -5.02
CA GLY A 161 -21.85 -9.75 -5.79
C GLY A 161 -22.82 -8.61 -5.44
N PRO A 162 -24.14 -8.87 -5.30
CA PRO A 162 -25.17 -7.83 -5.32
C PRO A 162 -24.85 -6.64 -4.39
N LEU A 163 -25.03 -5.44 -4.95
CA LEU A 163 -24.75 -4.17 -4.28
C LEU A 163 -26.06 -3.50 -3.89
N ASP A 164 -26.11 -2.93 -2.68
CA ASP A 164 -27.17 -1.99 -2.34
C ASP A 164 -26.95 -0.63 -3.03
N SER A 165 -27.96 0.24 -2.96
CA SER A 165 -27.91 1.57 -3.60
C SER A 165 -26.79 2.46 -3.05
N THR A 166 -26.45 2.32 -1.77
CA THR A 166 -25.39 3.11 -1.12
C THR A 166 -24.02 2.65 -1.59
N GLN A 167 -23.79 1.34 -1.65
CA GLN A 167 -22.55 0.74 -2.14
C GLN A 167 -22.31 1.09 -3.61
N ARG A 168 -23.36 1.08 -4.44
CA ARG A 168 -23.25 1.51 -5.84
C ARG A 168 -22.82 2.97 -5.95
N MET A 169 -23.45 3.87 -5.21
CA MET A 169 -23.07 5.28 -5.17
C MET A 169 -21.62 5.48 -4.70
N GLN A 170 -21.18 4.72 -3.69
CA GLN A 170 -19.80 4.76 -3.20
C GLN A 170 -18.79 4.27 -4.25
N MET A 171 -19.11 3.20 -4.98
CA MET A 171 -18.27 2.73 -6.08
C MET A 171 -18.16 3.77 -7.19
N ASP A 172 -19.26 4.41 -7.56
CA ASP A 172 -19.26 5.46 -8.58
C ASP A 172 -18.42 6.67 -8.14
N GLN A 173 -18.47 7.05 -6.86
CA GLN A 173 -17.62 8.12 -6.30
C GLN A 173 -16.13 7.75 -6.33
N ILE A 174 -15.78 6.52 -5.97
CA ILE A 174 -14.40 6.04 -6.05
C ILE A 174 -13.90 6.13 -7.49
N VAL A 175 -14.67 5.64 -8.47
CA VAL A 175 -14.27 5.69 -9.89
C VAL A 175 -14.18 7.14 -10.39
N ALA A 176 -15.15 8.00 -10.04
CA ALA A 176 -15.16 9.41 -10.43
C ALA A 176 -13.98 10.21 -9.86
N SER A 177 -13.46 9.80 -8.69
CA SER A 177 -12.27 10.41 -8.09
C SER A 177 -10.95 9.80 -8.57
N ASP A 178 -11.00 8.85 -9.51
CA ASP A 178 -9.85 8.03 -9.88
C ASP A 178 -9.18 7.38 -8.65
N TYR A 179 -9.99 6.80 -7.76
CA TYR A 179 -9.51 6.12 -6.55
C TYR A 179 -8.74 7.01 -5.55
N THR A 180 -8.74 8.34 -5.71
CA THR A 180 -7.95 9.24 -4.84
C THR A 180 -8.55 9.46 -3.46
N ILE A 181 -9.81 9.07 -3.25
CA ILE A 181 -10.48 9.15 -1.94
C ILE A 181 -10.34 7.83 -1.15
N PRO A 182 -10.23 7.87 0.18
CA PRO A 182 -10.22 6.67 1.01
C PRO A 182 -11.49 5.82 0.83
N PRO A 183 -11.39 4.48 0.95
CA PRO A 183 -12.56 3.63 0.82
C PRO A 183 -13.54 3.81 1.98
N PRO A 184 -14.83 3.50 1.77
CA PRO A 184 -15.78 3.32 2.85
C PRO A 184 -15.38 2.17 3.79
N PRO A 185 -15.88 2.15 5.04
CA PRO A 185 -15.66 1.03 5.94
C PRO A 185 -16.21 -0.28 5.38
N ILE A 186 -15.42 -1.37 5.48
CA ILE A 186 -15.87 -2.72 5.14
C ILE A 186 -16.83 -3.21 6.23
N ARG A 187 -18.10 -3.42 5.87
CA ARG A 187 -19.15 -3.94 6.77
C ARG A 187 -19.44 -5.41 6.44
N PRO A 188 -19.61 -6.28 7.45
CA PRO A 188 -19.99 -7.66 7.21
C PRO A 188 -21.30 -7.77 6.42
N ARG A 189 -21.31 -8.55 5.34
CA ARG A 189 -22.52 -8.82 4.54
C ARG A 189 -23.25 -10.12 4.95
N PRO A 190 -24.55 -10.28 4.69
CA PRO A 190 -25.21 -11.58 4.86
C PRO A 190 -24.57 -12.63 3.95
N VAL A 191 -24.30 -13.83 4.48
CA VAL A 191 -23.87 -14.97 3.65
C VAL A 191 -25.12 -15.55 2.99
N HIS A 192 -25.08 -15.72 1.67
CA HIS A 192 -26.18 -16.29 0.88
C HIS A 192 -25.97 -17.77 0.63
#